data_AF-A0A349H2Z4-F1
#
_entry.id   AF-A0A349H2Z4-F1
#
_cell.length_a   1.000
_cell.length_b   1.000
_cell.length_c   1.000
_cell.angle_alpha   90.00
_cell.angle_beta   90.00
_cell.angle_gamma   90.00
#
_symmetry.space_group_name_H-M   'P 1'
#
loop_
_entity.id
_entity.type
_entity.pdbx_description
1 polymer ?
#
loop_
_entity_poly.entity_id
_entity_poly.type
_entity_poly.pdbx_seq_one_letter_code
_entity_poly.pdbx_strand_id
1 'polypeptide(L)'
;VLIEKAGEVIPAVVEVIMDKRTAQSTPFRMPDTCPACGGGVSQREGEVAVRCENLQCPAQAVRWILHFASRACLDIESLGDAVAEKLVEAGLAKSPFDLFNLQVPDLGALNLGTVEAPRLFGEKNATKVIEALQRARTLPLERWLHGLGIPDVGKTVAMQIAQAHTSISHIANSPILKDILEVGILQQQAQQINPRSRSNAPVDDAEFARRRDELNALHERILAIGARLEAVGQIEKREVKEGRDGIRQIKLLTVIKQDAAQRVVTFFATDRGCQVLGELEALLITGTSAAPVVMNRSLQGQSFVLTGTLGSMSRDAASDAIRARGGNVMAAVSGNTTYLVAGANTGARKTEKAQELGVAVIDEAAFLTLLGGNGKTEVVPVAFPAADPVPAPAAKGQLDLF
;
A
#
# COMPACT_ATOMS: atom_id res chain seq x y z
N VAL A 1 -9.08 -5.90 34.84
CA VAL A 1 -8.97 -4.85 33.81
C VAL A 1 -10.35 -4.35 33.45
N LEU A 2 -10.48 -3.10 33.02
CA LEU A 2 -11.69 -2.56 32.39
C LEU A 2 -11.63 -2.85 30.89
N ILE A 3 -12.72 -3.39 30.34
CA ILE A 3 -12.84 -3.70 28.92
C ILE A 3 -13.99 -2.89 28.34
N GLU A 4 -13.75 -2.23 27.21
CA GLU A 4 -14.79 -1.55 26.44
C GLU A 4 -14.85 -2.07 25.00
N LYS A 5 -15.90 -1.74 24.25
CA LYS A 5 -15.95 -2.00 22.81
C LYS A 5 -15.44 -0.77 22.06
N ALA A 6 -14.17 -0.78 21.68
CA ALA A 6 -13.59 0.26 20.84
C ALA A 6 -14.33 0.30 19.49
N GLY A 7 -14.87 1.48 19.16
CA GLY A 7 -15.68 1.67 17.96
C GLY A 7 -16.91 0.75 17.88
N GLU A 8 -17.47 0.35 19.03
CA GLU A 8 -18.65 -0.54 19.18
C GLU A 8 -18.45 -1.99 18.70
N VAL A 9 -17.25 -2.37 18.23
CA VAL A 9 -16.98 -3.69 17.62
C VAL A 9 -15.89 -4.48 18.35
N ILE A 10 -14.70 -3.90 18.53
CA ILE A 10 -13.51 -4.64 19.00
C ILE A 10 -13.36 -4.45 20.52
N PRO A 11 -13.37 -5.51 21.34
CA PRO A 11 -13.07 -5.39 22.76
C PRO A 11 -11.64 -4.87 22.97
N ALA A 12 -11.48 -3.82 23.77
CA ALA A 12 -10.21 -3.20 24.10
C ALA A 12 -10.04 -3.08 25.61
N VAL A 13 -8.81 -3.33 26.09
CA VAL A 13 -8.45 -3.09 27.49
C VAL A 13 -8.17 -1.60 27.66
N VAL A 14 -8.98 -0.91 28.47
CA VAL A 14 -8.86 0.54 28.70
C VAL A 14 -7.88 0.83 29.83
N GLU A 15 -8.04 0.11 30.93
CA GLU A 15 -7.23 0.33 32.13
C GLU A 15 -7.12 -0.93 33.01
N VAL A 16 -6.13 -0.90 33.89
CA VAL A 16 -5.91 -1.93 34.91
C VAL A 16 -6.54 -1.46 36.23
N ILE A 17 -7.48 -2.25 36.76
CA ILE A 17 -8.09 -2.00 38.07
C ILE A 17 -7.12 -2.51 39.15
N MET A 18 -6.24 -1.62 39.64
CA MET A 18 -5.14 -1.98 40.55
C MET A 18 -5.63 -2.58 41.87
N ASP A 19 -6.75 -2.11 42.41
CA ASP A 19 -7.32 -2.58 43.68
C ASP A 19 -7.73 -4.07 43.66
N LYS A 20 -7.89 -4.64 42.46
CA LYS A 20 -8.23 -6.05 42.25
C LYS A 20 -7.03 -6.90 41.83
N ARG A 21 -5.81 -6.33 41.84
CA ARG A 21 -4.58 -7.04 41.45
C ARG A 21 -4.17 -8.01 42.55
N THR A 22 -4.05 -9.28 42.21
CA THR A 22 -3.59 -10.31 43.14
C THR A 22 -2.05 -10.31 43.23
N ALA A 23 -1.52 -10.69 44.39
CA ALA A 23 -0.06 -10.82 44.60
C ALA A 23 0.58 -11.93 43.72
N GLN A 24 -0.22 -12.86 43.20
CA GLN A 24 0.22 -13.94 42.31
C GLN A 24 0.35 -13.52 40.83
N SER A 25 0.07 -12.26 40.50
CA SER A 25 0.10 -11.77 39.12
C SER A 25 1.53 -11.73 38.57
N THR A 26 1.78 -12.35 37.42
CA THR A 26 3.06 -12.29 36.71
C THR A 26 3.08 -11.18 35.66
N PRO A 27 4.20 -10.44 35.50
CA PRO A 27 4.34 -9.50 34.38
C PRO A 27 4.31 -10.24 33.04
N PHE A 28 3.52 -9.73 32.09
CA PHE A 28 3.56 -10.21 30.71
C PHE A 28 4.91 -9.85 30.08
N ARG A 29 5.51 -10.81 29.38
CA ARG A 29 6.71 -10.61 28.56
C ARG A 29 6.41 -11.10 27.16
N MET A 30 6.85 -10.33 26.16
CA MET A 30 6.79 -10.79 24.79
C MET A 30 7.66 -12.05 24.64
N PRO A 31 7.24 -13.03 23.82
CA PRO A 31 8.05 -14.21 23.55
C PRO A 31 9.39 -13.81 22.91
N ASP A 32 10.50 -14.38 23.40
CA ASP A 32 11.84 -14.18 22.81
C ASP A 32 12.05 -15.02 21.54
N THR A 33 11.12 -15.94 21.24
CA THR A 33 11.07 -16.74 20.03
C THR A 33 9.65 -16.80 19.47
N CYS A 34 9.54 -17.03 18.16
CA CYS A 34 8.25 -17.14 17.50
C CYS A 34 7.51 -18.39 17.97
N PRO A 35 6.29 -18.28 18.53
CA PRO A 35 5.54 -19.45 19.01
C PRO A 35 5.07 -20.39 17.90
N ALA A 36 5.09 -19.94 16.64
CA ALA A 36 4.67 -20.75 15.49
C ALA A 36 5.81 -21.55 14.85
N CYS A 37 7.04 -21.03 14.86
CA CYS A 37 8.16 -21.65 14.14
C CYS A 37 9.44 -21.80 14.97
N GLY A 38 9.45 -21.32 16.22
CA GLY A 38 10.64 -21.29 17.09
C GLY A 38 11.76 -20.33 16.65
N GLY A 39 11.56 -19.58 15.56
CA GLY A 39 12.55 -18.66 15.00
C GLY A 39 12.74 -17.40 15.84
N GLY A 40 13.82 -16.66 15.57
CA GLY A 40 14.08 -15.37 16.20
C GLY A 40 12.96 -14.35 15.93
N VAL A 41 12.77 -13.46 16.90
CA VAL A 41 11.89 -12.30 16.76
C VAL A 41 12.69 -11.02 16.98
N SER A 42 12.28 -9.95 16.30
CA SER A 42 12.89 -8.64 16.47
C SER A 42 11.84 -7.53 16.51
N GLN A 43 12.20 -6.43 17.15
CA GLN A 43 11.47 -5.18 17.14
C GLN A 43 12.34 -4.16 16.40
N ARG A 44 11.82 -3.62 15.30
CA ARG A 44 12.54 -2.60 14.53
C ARG A 44 12.51 -1.27 15.26
N GLU A 45 13.54 -0.47 15.07
CA GLU A 45 13.63 0.88 15.66
C GLU A 45 12.41 1.73 15.25
N GLY A 46 11.80 2.41 16.22
CA GLY A 46 10.59 3.21 16.00
C GLY A 46 9.28 2.41 15.89
N GLU A 47 9.34 1.07 15.86
CA GLU A 47 8.14 0.23 15.81
C GLU A 47 7.78 -0.35 17.19
N VAL A 48 6.50 -0.55 17.45
CA VAL A 48 6.01 -1.16 18.71
C VAL A 48 5.94 -2.68 18.63
N ALA A 49 5.73 -3.23 17.42
CA ALA A 49 5.45 -4.63 17.24
C ALA A 49 6.73 -5.48 17.12
N VAL A 50 6.79 -6.53 17.93
CA VAL A 50 7.77 -7.62 17.82
C VAL A 50 7.31 -8.59 16.72
N ARG A 51 8.18 -8.93 15.77
CA ARG A 51 7.84 -9.77 14.60
C ARG A 51 8.81 -10.93 14.42
N CYS A 52 8.29 -12.01 13.88
CA CYS A 52 9.08 -13.16 13.45
C CYS A 52 9.89 -12.82 12.19
N GLU A 53 11.17 -13.14 12.18
CA GLU A 53 12.08 -12.87 11.05
C GLU A 53 12.16 -14.04 10.06
N ASN A 54 11.62 -15.21 10.44
CA ASN A 54 11.65 -16.39 9.60
C ASN A 54 10.66 -16.27 8.42
N LEU A 55 11.19 -16.06 7.22
CA LEU A 55 10.42 -15.98 5.96
C LEU A 55 9.72 -17.30 5.59
N GLN A 56 10.12 -18.42 6.20
CA GLN A 56 9.51 -19.74 6.00
C GLN A 56 8.56 -20.12 7.15
N CYS A 57 8.19 -19.16 8.01
CA CYS A 57 7.28 -19.41 9.11
C CYS A 57 5.90 -19.86 8.60
N PRO A 58 5.34 -21.00 9.07
CA PRO A 58 4.04 -21.49 8.62
C PRO A 58 2.91 -20.50 8.91
N ALA A 59 2.95 -19.79 10.04
CA ALA A 59 1.97 -18.76 10.36
C ALA A 59 2.03 -17.56 9.40
N GLN A 60 3.23 -17.20 8.92
CA GLN A 60 3.39 -16.16 7.90
C GLN A 60 2.90 -16.65 6.54
N ALA A 61 3.17 -17.91 6.18
CA ALA A 61 2.67 -18.53 4.94
C ALA A 61 1.14 -18.52 4.88
N VAL A 62 0.46 -18.97 5.94
CA VAL A 62 -1.01 -18.94 6.04
C VAL A 62 -1.53 -17.52 5.85
N ARG A 63 -0.96 -16.53 6.56
CA ARG A 63 -1.42 -15.14 6.46
C ARG A 63 -1.16 -14.51 5.11
N TRP A 64 -0.05 -14.84 4.46
CA TRP A 64 0.23 -14.32 3.14
C TRP A 64 -0.69 -14.94 2.07
N ILE A 65 -0.93 -16.25 2.13
CA ILE A 65 -1.91 -16.94 1.27
C ILE A 65 -3.29 -16.29 1.41
N LEU A 66 -3.75 -16.02 2.63
CA LEU A 66 -5.04 -15.38 2.86
C LEU A 66 -5.09 -13.94 2.35
N HIS A 67 -4.03 -13.16 2.59
CA HIS A 67 -3.95 -11.78 2.08
C HIS A 67 -4.00 -11.76 0.56
N PHE A 68 -3.22 -12.63 -0.08
CA PHE A 68 -3.15 -12.79 -1.53
C PHE A 68 -4.49 -13.24 -2.13
N ALA A 69 -5.18 -14.17 -1.47
CA ALA A 69 -6.51 -14.65 -1.86
C ALA A 69 -7.64 -13.63 -1.62
N SER A 70 -7.41 -12.60 -0.81
CA SER A 70 -8.47 -11.66 -0.41
C SER A 70 -9.09 -10.92 -1.61
N ARG A 71 -10.32 -10.43 -1.41
CA ARG A 71 -11.07 -9.60 -2.38
C ARG A 71 -10.31 -8.36 -2.86
N ALA A 72 -9.41 -7.82 -2.04
CA ALA A 72 -8.63 -6.63 -2.37
C ALA A 72 -7.34 -6.96 -3.13
N CYS A 73 -6.95 -8.24 -3.20
CA CYS A 73 -5.78 -8.76 -3.89
C CYS A 73 -6.25 -9.58 -5.09
N LEU A 74 -6.14 -10.91 -5.12
CA LEU A 74 -6.50 -11.69 -6.31
C LEU A 74 -7.91 -12.29 -6.30
N ASP A 75 -8.68 -12.06 -5.24
CA ASP A 75 -10.09 -12.52 -5.12
C ASP A 75 -10.26 -14.02 -5.42
N ILE A 76 -9.45 -14.83 -4.73
CA ILE A 76 -9.48 -16.28 -4.85
C ILE A 76 -10.58 -16.82 -3.94
N GLU A 77 -11.77 -16.97 -4.51
CA GLU A 77 -12.95 -17.47 -3.80
C GLU A 77 -12.72 -18.85 -3.18
N SER A 78 -13.43 -19.14 -2.08
CA SER A 78 -13.39 -20.43 -1.38
C SER A 78 -12.06 -20.77 -0.69
N LEU A 79 -11.08 -19.85 -0.70
CA LEU A 79 -9.81 -19.99 0.02
C LEU A 79 -9.84 -19.17 1.33
N GLY A 80 -10.48 -19.73 2.37
CA GLY A 80 -10.57 -19.14 3.72
C GLY A 80 -9.53 -19.69 4.70
N ASP A 81 -9.56 -19.22 5.96
CA ASP A 81 -8.55 -19.56 7.00
C ASP A 81 -8.28 -21.06 7.10
N ALA A 82 -9.33 -21.87 7.27
CA ALA A 82 -9.19 -23.32 7.41
C ALA A 82 -8.54 -24.00 6.19
N VAL A 83 -8.75 -23.46 4.98
CA VAL A 83 -8.15 -24.01 3.75
C VAL A 83 -6.67 -23.63 3.70
N ALA A 84 -6.33 -22.37 3.96
CA ALA A 84 -4.96 -21.90 3.98
C ALA A 84 -4.12 -22.62 5.04
N GLU A 85 -4.66 -22.79 6.25
CA GLU A 85 -4.02 -23.55 7.33
C GLU A 85 -3.72 -24.98 6.90
N LYS A 86 -4.71 -25.67 6.31
CA LYS A 86 -4.55 -27.07 5.89
C LYS A 86 -3.63 -27.25 4.69
N LEU A 87 -3.59 -26.30 3.76
CA LEU A 87 -2.60 -26.30 2.67
C LEU A 87 -1.17 -26.22 3.20
N VAL A 88 -0.93 -25.37 4.20
CA VAL A 88 0.39 -25.22 4.83
C VAL A 88 0.73 -26.42 5.69
N GLU A 89 -0.21 -26.91 6.50
CA GLU A 89 -0.04 -28.09 7.36
C GLU A 89 0.25 -29.35 6.55
N ALA A 90 -0.43 -29.55 5.43
CA ALA A 90 -0.20 -30.68 4.51
C ALA A 90 1.06 -30.50 3.64
N GLY A 91 1.76 -29.36 3.74
CA GLY A 91 2.94 -29.05 2.93
C GLY A 91 2.66 -28.82 1.45
N LEU A 92 1.39 -28.61 1.07
CA LEU A 92 0.96 -28.36 -0.30
C LEU A 92 1.21 -26.91 -0.75
N ALA A 93 1.30 -25.97 0.19
CA ALA A 93 1.69 -24.59 -0.10
C ALA A 93 2.53 -24.00 1.02
N LYS A 94 3.62 -23.32 0.66
CA LYS A 94 4.49 -22.52 1.55
C LYS A 94 4.45 -21.04 1.16
N SER A 95 4.01 -20.75 -0.05
CA SER A 95 3.77 -19.42 -0.59
C SER A 95 2.43 -19.38 -1.34
N PRO A 96 1.85 -18.20 -1.60
CA PRO A 96 0.71 -18.08 -2.51
C PRO A 96 1.05 -18.51 -3.95
N PHE A 97 2.31 -18.56 -4.35
CA PHE A 97 2.71 -18.97 -5.69
C PHE A 97 2.58 -20.48 -5.90
N ASP A 98 2.72 -21.28 -4.83
CA ASP A 98 2.50 -22.73 -4.88
C ASP A 98 1.06 -23.08 -5.28
N LEU A 99 0.10 -22.18 -5.02
CA LEU A 99 -1.31 -22.36 -5.39
C LEU A 99 -1.48 -22.57 -6.90
N PHE A 100 -0.63 -21.97 -7.73
CA PHE A 100 -0.70 -22.07 -9.19
C PHE A 100 -0.28 -23.45 -9.72
N ASN A 101 0.32 -24.29 -8.88
CA ASN A 101 0.73 -25.66 -9.21
C ASN A 101 -0.31 -26.71 -8.79
N LEU A 102 -1.26 -26.34 -7.93
CA LEU A 102 -2.28 -27.26 -7.41
C LEU A 102 -3.24 -27.73 -8.52
N GLN A 103 -3.64 -28.99 -8.45
CA GLN A 103 -4.66 -29.56 -9.33
C GLN A 103 -5.96 -29.78 -8.57
N VAL A 104 -7.08 -29.81 -9.29
CA VAL A 104 -8.42 -30.05 -8.72
C VAL A 104 -8.48 -31.33 -7.87
N PRO A 105 -7.90 -32.48 -8.29
CA PRO A 105 -7.92 -33.70 -7.47
C PRO A 105 -7.21 -33.52 -6.12
N ASP A 106 -6.03 -32.90 -6.12
CA ASP A 106 -5.22 -32.71 -4.90
C ASP A 106 -5.93 -31.76 -3.92
N LEU A 107 -6.41 -30.64 -4.43
CA LEU A 107 -7.12 -29.64 -3.63
C LEU A 107 -8.48 -30.15 -3.17
N GLY A 108 -9.20 -30.92 -4.00
CA GLY A 108 -10.49 -31.52 -3.65
C GLY A 108 -10.37 -32.56 -2.54
N ALA A 109 -9.26 -33.31 -2.51
CA ALA A 109 -8.95 -34.30 -1.48
C ALA A 109 -8.38 -33.70 -0.17
N LEU A 110 -8.18 -32.38 -0.11
CA LEU A 110 -7.67 -31.73 1.09
C LEU A 110 -8.61 -31.95 2.28
N ASN A 111 -8.10 -32.60 3.33
CA ASN A 111 -8.88 -32.84 4.55
C ASN A 111 -8.86 -31.61 5.48
N LEU A 112 -10.00 -30.96 5.62
CA LEU A 112 -10.26 -29.82 6.51
C LEU A 112 -10.76 -30.21 7.90
N GLY A 113 -10.83 -31.51 8.20
CA GLY A 113 -11.23 -32.06 9.48
C GLY A 113 -10.06 -32.67 10.23
N THR A 114 -10.35 -33.66 11.07
CA THR A 114 -9.34 -34.50 11.72
C THR A 114 -9.19 -35.81 10.96
N VAL A 115 -8.24 -36.66 11.39
CA VAL A 115 -8.11 -38.03 10.85
C VAL A 115 -9.36 -38.87 11.17
N GLU A 116 -9.95 -38.66 12.34
CA GLU A 116 -11.11 -39.40 12.84
C GLU A 116 -12.44 -38.89 12.26
N ALA A 117 -12.51 -37.61 11.92
CA ALA A 117 -13.67 -36.95 11.31
C ALA A 117 -13.24 -36.19 10.06
N PRO A 118 -12.95 -36.89 8.94
CA PRO A 118 -12.47 -36.27 7.73
C PRO A 118 -13.56 -35.39 7.11
N ARG A 119 -13.16 -34.20 6.66
CA ARG A 119 -14.02 -33.26 5.94
C ARG A 119 -13.27 -32.76 4.72
N LEU A 120 -13.54 -33.36 3.57
CA LEU A 120 -12.87 -32.98 2.33
C LEU A 120 -13.32 -31.60 1.85
N PHE A 121 -12.40 -30.85 1.26
CA PHE A 121 -12.70 -29.55 0.66
C PHE A 121 -13.70 -29.67 -0.51
N GLY A 122 -13.59 -30.77 -1.25
CA GLY A 122 -14.51 -31.16 -2.31
C GLY A 122 -14.18 -30.56 -3.66
N GLU A 123 -14.39 -31.35 -4.71
CA GLU A 123 -14.06 -31.02 -6.11
C GLU A 123 -14.65 -29.68 -6.55
N LYS A 124 -15.93 -29.41 -6.23
CA LYS A 124 -16.61 -28.17 -6.61
C LYS A 124 -15.90 -26.90 -6.10
N ASN A 125 -15.40 -26.92 -4.86
CA ASN A 125 -14.70 -25.76 -4.30
C ASN A 125 -13.27 -25.67 -4.86
N ALA A 126 -12.62 -26.81 -5.07
CA ALA A 126 -11.32 -26.88 -5.71
C ALA A 126 -11.36 -26.28 -7.13
N THR A 127 -12.35 -26.65 -7.95
CA THR A 127 -12.54 -26.06 -9.29
C THR A 127 -12.66 -24.53 -9.23
N LYS A 128 -13.44 -23.98 -8.30
CA LYS A 128 -13.57 -22.53 -8.14
C LYS A 128 -12.24 -21.83 -7.83
N VAL A 129 -11.43 -22.42 -6.95
CA VAL A 129 -10.10 -21.89 -6.62
C VAL A 129 -9.20 -21.90 -7.86
N ILE A 130 -9.13 -23.02 -8.58
CA ILE A 130 -8.30 -23.14 -9.78
C ILE A 130 -8.76 -22.16 -10.87
N GLU A 131 -10.06 -22.04 -11.12
CA GLU A 131 -10.61 -21.06 -12.06
C GLU A 131 -10.29 -19.63 -11.64
N ALA A 132 -10.40 -19.30 -10.34
CA ALA A 132 -10.04 -17.98 -9.84
C ALA A 132 -8.54 -17.68 -10.03
N LEU A 133 -7.66 -18.65 -9.79
CA LEU A 133 -6.22 -18.51 -10.05
C LEU A 133 -5.93 -18.28 -11.54
N GLN A 134 -6.63 -18.97 -12.45
CA GLN A 134 -6.47 -18.75 -13.88
C GLN A 134 -6.94 -17.34 -14.29
N ARG A 135 -8.09 -16.89 -13.78
CA ARG A 135 -8.56 -15.51 -14.00
C ARG A 135 -7.60 -14.47 -13.39
N ALA A 136 -6.99 -14.78 -12.25
CA ALA A 136 -6.10 -13.86 -11.56
C ALA A 136 -4.86 -13.46 -12.37
N ARG A 137 -4.41 -14.33 -13.29
CA ARG A 137 -3.26 -14.08 -14.18
C ARG A 137 -3.41 -12.83 -15.03
N THR A 138 -4.65 -12.41 -15.33
CA THR A 138 -4.93 -11.22 -16.14
C THR A 138 -5.42 -10.03 -15.32
N LEU A 139 -5.41 -10.14 -13.99
CA LEU A 139 -5.80 -9.03 -13.12
C LEU A 139 -4.81 -7.86 -13.20
N PRO A 140 -5.28 -6.63 -12.95
CA PRO A 140 -4.45 -5.43 -12.95
C PRO A 140 -3.24 -5.48 -12.01
N LEU A 141 -2.19 -4.75 -12.38
CA LEU A 141 -0.91 -4.69 -11.66
C LEU A 141 -1.04 -4.34 -10.17
N GLU A 142 -1.95 -3.44 -9.80
CA GLU A 142 -2.14 -3.02 -8.41
C GLU A 142 -2.60 -4.15 -7.51
N ARG A 143 -3.38 -5.10 -8.04
CA ARG A 143 -3.90 -6.23 -7.28
C ARG A 143 -2.80 -7.23 -6.96
N TRP A 144 -1.91 -7.44 -7.91
CA TRP A 144 -0.70 -8.23 -7.74
C TRP A 144 0.26 -7.59 -6.75
N LEU A 145 0.59 -6.31 -6.94
CA LEU A 145 1.48 -5.58 -6.05
C LEU A 145 0.96 -5.56 -4.61
N HIS A 146 -0.36 -5.35 -4.42
CA HIS A 146 -0.98 -5.42 -3.11
C HIS A 146 -0.89 -6.83 -2.50
N GLY A 147 -1.11 -7.87 -3.32
CA GLY A 147 -1.02 -9.28 -2.91
C GLY A 147 0.38 -9.71 -2.45
N LEU A 148 1.45 -9.02 -2.89
CA LEU A 148 2.81 -9.30 -2.43
C LEU A 148 3.02 -9.04 -0.93
N GLY A 149 2.12 -8.26 -0.29
CA GLY A 149 2.19 -8.02 1.15
C GLY A 149 3.41 -7.18 1.57
N ILE A 150 3.86 -6.27 0.70
CA ILE A 150 4.98 -5.38 1.00
C ILE A 150 4.59 -4.46 2.17
N PRO A 151 5.42 -4.33 3.23
CA PRO A 151 5.11 -3.46 4.37
C PRO A 151 4.77 -2.03 3.94
N ASP A 152 3.74 -1.46 4.55
CA ASP A 152 3.20 -0.11 4.29
C ASP A 152 2.67 0.13 2.84
N VAL A 153 2.60 -0.91 2.01
CA VAL A 153 2.01 -0.86 0.66
C VAL A 153 0.59 -1.42 0.70
N GLY A 154 -0.34 -0.58 1.16
CA GLY A 154 -1.77 -0.89 1.12
C GLY A 154 -2.37 -0.70 -0.28
N LYS A 155 -3.65 -1.07 -0.44
CA LYS A 155 -4.42 -0.97 -1.70
C LYS A 155 -4.22 0.35 -2.46
N THR A 156 -4.33 1.49 -1.78
CA THR A 156 -4.19 2.82 -2.42
C THR A 156 -2.78 3.08 -2.93
N VAL A 157 -1.77 2.73 -2.15
CA VAL A 157 -0.36 2.87 -2.53
C VAL A 157 -0.04 1.97 -3.72
N ALA A 158 -0.52 0.72 -3.67
CA ALA A 158 -0.35 -0.23 -4.77
C ALA A 158 -0.96 0.29 -6.08
N MET A 159 -2.15 0.90 -6.00
CA MET A 159 -2.80 1.54 -7.15
C MET A 159 -1.99 2.72 -7.69
N GLN A 160 -1.51 3.63 -6.84
CA GLN A 160 -0.70 4.78 -7.25
C GLN A 160 0.60 4.35 -7.94
N ILE A 161 1.25 3.31 -7.41
CA ILE A 161 2.45 2.72 -8.00
C ILE A 161 2.08 2.07 -9.34
N ALA A 162 1.08 1.20 -9.40
CA ALA A 162 0.70 0.53 -10.63
C ALA A 162 0.37 1.51 -11.77
N GLN A 163 -0.30 2.63 -11.46
CA GLN A 163 -0.60 3.68 -12.45
C GLN A 163 0.67 4.34 -13.04
N ALA A 164 1.79 4.28 -12.33
CA ALA A 164 3.08 4.81 -12.76
C ALA A 164 4.00 3.75 -13.38
N HIS A 165 3.54 2.50 -13.56
CA HIS A 165 4.40 1.42 -14.07
C HIS A 165 3.67 0.46 -15.02
N THR A 166 4.42 -0.21 -15.90
CA THR A 166 3.89 -1.23 -16.82
C THR A 166 3.72 -2.61 -16.20
N SER A 167 4.66 -3.01 -15.32
CA SER A 167 4.77 -4.37 -14.80
C SER A 167 5.46 -4.38 -13.43
N ILE A 168 5.43 -5.53 -12.77
CA ILE A 168 6.15 -5.75 -11.50
C ILE A 168 7.66 -5.60 -11.69
N SER A 169 8.22 -6.11 -12.80
CA SER A 169 9.64 -5.97 -13.10
C SER A 169 10.05 -4.51 -13.33
N HIS A 170 9.18 -3.67 -13.91
CA HIS A 170 9.41 -2.23 -14.01
C HIS A 170 9.37 -1.55 -12.63
N ILE A 171 8.46 -1.95 -11.73
CA ILE A 171 8.42 -1.45 -10.35
C ILE A 171 9.72 -1.76 -9.61
N ALA A 172 10.21 -3.00 -9.71
CA ALA A 172 11.43 -3.44 -9.04
C ALA A 172 12.66 -2.62 -9.42
N ASN A 173 12.72 -2.13 -10.67
CA ASN A 173 13.84 -1.34 -11.20
C ASN A 173 13.45 0.11 -11.52
N SER A 174 12.44 0.62 -10.81
CA SER A 174 11.77 1.86 -11.20
C SER A 174 12.66 3.10 -11.11
N PRO A 175 12.90 3.80 -12.24
CA PRO A 175 13.51 5.13 -12.19
C PRO A 175 12.58 6.15 -11.51
N ILE A 176 11.26 5.97 -11.59
CA ILE A 176 10.27 6.86 -10.97
C ILE A 176 10.37 6.79 -9.44
N LEU A 177 10.42 5.58 -8.87
CA LEU A 177 10.56 5.42 -7.42
C LEU A 177 11.93 5.95 -6.94
N LYS A 178 13.01 5.70 -7.69
CA LYS A 178 14.33 6.27 -7.41
C LYS A 178 14.31 7.81 -7.43
N ASP A 179 13.68 8.43 -8.41
CA ASP A 179 13.51 9.89 -8.51
C ASP A 179 12.75 10.46 -7.30
N ILE A 180 11.68 9.78 -6.84
CA ILE A 180 10.93 10.18 -5.64
C ILE A 180 11.82 10.14 -4.39
N LEU A 181 12.64 9.09 -4.25
CA LEU A 181 13.58 8.96 -3.14
C LEU A 181 14.66 10.04 -3.18
N GLU A 182 15.23 10.31 -4.36
CA GLU A 182 16.24 11.35 -4.53
C GLU A 182 15.67 12.73 -4.18
N VAL A 183 14.46 13.06 -4.62
CA VAL A 183 13.79 14.32 -4.24
C VAL A 183 13.66 14.43 -2.72
N GLY A 184 13.25 13.37 -2.03
CA GLY A 184 13.12 13.37 -0.58
C GLY A 184 14.45 13.66 0.13
N ILE A 185 15.53 13.01 -0.31
CA ILE A 185 16.89 13.24 0.20
C ILE A 185 17.31 14.69 -0.03
N LEU A 186 17.13 15.21 -1.25
CA LEU A 186 17.50 16.59 -1.59
C LEU A 186 16.68 17.61 -0.79
N GLN A 187 15.40 17.35 -0.53
CA GLN A 187 14.56 18.21 0.30
C GLN A 187 15.04 18.24 1.76
N GLN A 188 15.43 17.09 2.31
CA GLN A 188 16.01 17.01 3.65
C GLN A 188 17.34 17.78 3.75
N GLN A 189 18.22 17.61 2.76
CA GLN A 189 19.48 18.37 2.67
C GLN A 189 19.21 19.87 2.57
N ALA A 190 18.29 20.29 1.70
CA ALA A 190 17.89 21.68 1.53
C ALA A 190 17.37 22.29 2.85
N GLN A 191 16.63 21.53 3.66
CA GLN A 191 16.18 21.96 4.98
C GLN A 191 17.35 22.14 5.96
N GLN A 192 18.35 21.26 5.94
CA GLN A 192 19.50 21.31 6.84
C GLN A 192 20.44 22.48 6.55
N ILE A 193 20.71 22.76 5.26
CA ILE A 193 21.65 23.82 4.86
C ILE A 193 21.00 25.21 4.76
N ASN A 194 19.67 25.30 4.92
CA ASN A 194 18.93 26.54 4.77
C ASN A 194 19.51 27.66 5.66
N PRO A 195 20.09 28.73 5.09
CA PRO A 195 20.73 29.79 5.87
C PRO A 195 19.75 30.63 6.69
N ARG A 196 18.44 30.42 6.52
CA ARG A 196 17.39 31.02 7.35
C ARG A 196 16.88 30.11 8.46
N SER A 197 17.47 28.94 8.64
CA SER A 197 17.14 28.07 9.75
C SER A 197 17.42 28.78 11.08
N ARG A 198 16.39 28.89 11.93
CA ARG A 198 16.53 29.48 13.27
C ARG A 198 17.49 28.68 14.16
N SER A 199 17.64 27.39 13.90
CA SER A 199 18.50 26.48 14.68
C SER A 199 19.93 26.38 14.14
N ASN A 200 20.21 26.90 12.95
CA ASN A 200 21.53 26.81 12.31
C ASN A 200 21.80 28.10 11.51
N ALA A 201 21.87 29.22 12.23
CA ALA A 201 22.17 30.51 11.63
C ALA A 201 23.64 30.55 11.13
N PRO A 202 23.91 31.14 9.95
CA PRO A 202 25.26 31.36 9.46
C PRO A 202 26.11 32.18 10.43
N VAL A 203 27.40 31.87 10.53
CA VAL A 203 28.36 32.57 11.40
C VAL A 203 28.76 33.92 10.81
N ASP A 204 28.83 34.02 9.48
CA ASP A 204 29.18 35.24 8.75
C ASP A 204 28.48 35.35 7.38
N ASP A 205 28.66 36.50 6.72
CA ASP A 205 28.08 36.78 5.40
C ASP A 205 28.64 35.87 4.29
N ALA A 206 29.89 35.41 4.44
CA ALA A 206 30.53 34.52 3.46
C ALA A 206 29.92 33.11 3.51
N GLU A 207 29.66 32.60 4.71
CA GLU A 207 28.92 31.36 4.94
C GLU A 207 27.47 31.48 4.49
N PHE A 208 26.81 32.63 4.75
CA PHE A 208 25.47 32.88 4.24
C PHE A 208 25.44 32.77 2.70
N ALA A 209 26.37 33.43 2.01
CA ALA A 209 26.47 33.38 0.55
C ALA A 209 26.73 31.96 0.03
N ARG A 210 27.67 31.21 0.65
CA ARG A 210 27.96 29.83 0.29
C ARG A 210 26.74 28.93 0.45
N ARG A 211 26.08 28.95 1.62
CA ARG A 211 24.88 28.14 1.90
C ARG A 211 23.70 28.50 0.99
N ARG A 212 23.56 29.79 0.63
CA ARG A 212 22.56 30.25 -0.34
C ARG A 212 22.79 29.62 -1.71
N ASP A 213 24.03 29.63 -2.18
CA ASP A 213 24.40 29.11 -3.50
C ASP A 213 24.25 27.57 -3.55
N GLU A 214 24.67 26.87 -2.49
CA GLU A 214 24.44 25.43 -2.32
C GLU A 214 22.94 25.07 -2.30
N LEU A 215 22.13 25.84 -1.55
CA LEU A 215 20.68 25.65 -1.49
C LEU A 215 20.02 25.85 -2.85
N ASN A 216 20.44 26.86 -3.62
CA ASN A 216 19.94 27.08 -4.96
C ASN A 216 20.31 25.94 -5.92
N ALA A 217 21.52 25.38 -5.81
CA ALA A 217 21.92 24.20 -6.59
C ALA A 217 21.08 22.95 -6.25
N LEU A 218 20.80 22.70 -4.97
CA LEU A 218 19.88 21.63 -4.57
C LEU A 218 18.47 21.85 -5.13
N HIS A 219 17.97 23.08 -5.06
CA HIS A 219 16.67 23.46 -5.61
C HIS A 219 16.58 23.25 -7.13
N GLU A 220 17.64 23.53 -7.88
CA GLU A 220 17.67 23.26 -9.32
C GLU A 220 17.58 21.77 -9.62
N ARG A 221 18.30 20.93 -8.87
CA ARG A 221 18.19 19.46 -8.98
C ARG A 221 16.78 18.98 -8.65
N ILE A 222 16.18 19.47 -7.57
CA ILE A 222 14.80 19.14 -7.18
C ILE A 222 13.82 19.50 -8.30
N LEU A 223 13.97 20.66 -8.95
CA LEU A 223 13.10 21.06 -10.06
C LEU A 223 13.29 20.19 -11.30
N ALA A 224 14.53 19.79 -11.61
CA ALA A 224 14.83 18.93 -12.74
C ALA A 224 14.20 17.53 -12.57
N ILE A 225 14.32 16.93 -11.38
CA ILE A 225 13.66 15.66 -11.07
C ILE A 225 12.13 15.85 -11.03
N GLY A 226 11.67 16.94 -10.42
CA GLY A 226 10.26 17.31 -10.36
C GLY A 226 9.60 17.39 -11.73
N ALA A 227 10.28 17.92 -12.74
CA ALA A 227 9.78 17.96 -14.11
C ALA A 227 9.61 16.57 -14.74
N ARG A 228 10.53 15.63 -14.45
CA ARG A 228 10.39 14.22 -14.89
C ARG A 228 9.21 13.53 -14.22
N LEU A 229 9.08 13.72 -12.90
CA LEU A 229 7.95 13.20 -12.13
C LEU A 229 6.62 13.81 -12.59
N GLU A 230 6.60 15.09 -12.98
CA GLU A 230 5.40 15.75 -13.49
C GLU A 230 4.95 15.14 -14.82
N ALA A 231 5.89 14.81 -15.71
CA ALA A 231 5.60 14.18 -16.99
C ALA A 231 4.92 12.79 -16.86
N VAL A 232 5.21 12.06 -15.78
CA VAL A 232 4.55 10.77 -15.46
C VAL A 232 3.40 10.92 -14.44
N GLY A 233 2.94 12.15 -14.22
CA GLY A 233 1.83 12.45 -13.31
C GLY A 233 2.15 12.20 -11.83
N GLN A 234 3.41 12.11 -11.40
CA GLN A 234 3.76 11.84 -10.01
C GLN A 234 3.86 13.07 -9.11
N ILE A 235 3.51 14.25 -9.61
CA ILE A 235 3.39 15.47 -8.81
C ILE A 235 1.95 15.66 -8.37
N GLU A 236 1.74 15.79 -7.06
CA GLU A 236 0.46 16.20 -6.47
C GLU A 236 0.40 17.73 -6.37
N LYS A 237 1.50 18.35 -5.93
CA LYS A 237 1.58 19.79 -5.73
C LYS A 237 2.99 20.30 -6.00
N ARG A 238 3.07 21.39 -6.76
CA ARG A 238 4.31 22.11 -7.06
C ARG A 238 4.11 23.60 -6.81
N GLU A 239 4.85 24.15 -5.86
CA GLU A 239 4.93 25.59 -5.61
C GLU A 239 6.39 26.02 -5.66
N VAL A 240 6.65 27.07 -6.43
CA VAL A 240 7.96 27.72 -6.51
C VAL A 240 7.72 29.20 -6.25
N LYS A 241 8.38 29.75 -5.23
CA LYS A 241 8.31 31.19 -4.90
C LYS A 241 9.72 31.76 -4.87
N GLU A 242 9.90 32.91 -5.50
CA GLU A 242 11.16 33.63 -5.41
C GLU A 242 11.22 34.43 -4.10
N GLY A 243 12.26 34.18 -3.30
CA GLY A 243 12.59 34.99 -2.14
C GLY A 243 13.29 36.28 -2.56
N ARG A 244 13.02 37.38 -1.83
CA ARG A 244 13.65 38.70 -2.05
C ARG A 244 15.18 38.71 -1.89
N ASP A 245 15.73 37.66 -1.32
CA ASP A 245 17.14 37.41 -1.01
C ASP A 245 17.82 36.46 -2.00
N GLY A 246 17.14 36.11 -3.11
CA GLY A 246 17.67 35.21 -4.13
C GLY A 246 17.59 33.72 -3.77
N ILE A 247 16.92 33.36 -2.66
CA ILE A 247 16.62 31.96 -2.31
C ILE A 247 15.24 31.60 -2.85
N ARG A 248 15.17 30.58 -3.72
CA ARG A 248 13.90 29.98 -4.14
C ARG A 248 13.30 29.16 -2.99
N GLN A 249 12.01 29.30 -2.73
CA GLN A 249 11.26 28.38 -1.87
C GLN A 249 10.54 27.38 -2.76
N ILE A 250 10.86 26.09 -2.58
CA ILE A 250 10.28 25.02 -3.36
C ILE A 250 9.48 24.10 -2.44
N LYS A 251 8.23 23.86 -2.79
CA LYS A 251 7.40 22.82 -2.20
C LYS A 251 6.94 21.88 -3.30
N LEU A 252 7.46 20.65 -3.25
CA LEU A 252 7.12 19.61 -4.20
C LEU A 252 6.60 18.40 -3.43
N LEU A 253 5.34 18.03 -3.66
CA LEU A 253 4.70 16.86 -3.08
C LEU A 253 4.39 15.85 -4.18
N THR A 254 4.77 14.60 -3.95
CA THR A 254 4.59 13.50 -4.87
C THR A 254 3.33 12.71 -4.54
N VAL A 255 2.72 12.08 -5.55
CA VAL A 255 1.52 11.26 -5.39
C VAL A 255 1.84 9.98 -4.62
N ILE A 256 2.88 9.25 -5.04
CA ILE A 256 3.48 8.18 -4.26
C ILE A 256 4.37 8.84 -3.21
N LYS A 257 4.12 8.52 -1.93
CA LYS A 257 4.92 9.05 -0.82
C LYS A 257 6.31 8.42 -0.78
N GLN A 258 7.29 9.18 -0.27
CA GLN A 258 8.68 8.75 -0.13
C GLN A 258 8.80 7.44 0.65
N ASP A 259 8.14 7.32 1.81
CA ASP A 259 8.20 6.10 2.63
C ASP A 259 7.70 4.87 1.87
N ALA A 260 6.59 5.02 1.13
CA ALA A 260 6.04 3.95 0.30
C ALA A 260 7.00 3.55 -0.83
N ALA A 261 7.59 4.53 -1.52
CA ALA A 261 8.61 4.28 -2.54
C ALA A 261 9.80 3.52 -1.95
N GLN A 262 10.25 3.92 -0.75
CA GLN A 262 11.39 3.31 -0.07
C GLN A 262 11.10 1.85 0.27
N ARG A 263 9.91 1.56 0.82
CA ARG A 263 9.52 0.18 1.17
C ARG A 263 9.52 -0.75 -0.03
N VAL A 264 9.05 -0.26 -1.17
CA VAL A 264 8.98 -1.05 -2.41
C VAL A 264 10.38 -1.30 -2.97
N VAL A 265 11.20 -0.26 -3.10
CA VAL A 265 12.59 -0.38 -3.58
C VAL A 265 13.39 -1.30 -2.67
N THR A 266 13.31 -1.11 -1.35
CA THR A 266 14.00 -1.97 -0.38
C THR A 266 13.52 -3.40 -0.46
N PHE A 267 12.20 -3.64 -0.59
CA PHE A 267 11.66 -5.01 -0.68
C PHE A 267 12.25 -5.76 -1.87
N PHE A 268 12.25 -5.18 -3.06
CA PHE A 268 12.79 -5.83 -4.27
C PHE A 268 14.31 -5.99 -4.26
N ALA A 269 15.01 -5.24 -3.41
CA ALA A 269 16.45 -5.41 -3.16
C ALA A 269 16.78 -6.55 -2.18
N THR A 270 15.79 -7.12 -1.48
CA THR A 270 16.01 -8.27 -0.57
C THR A 270 16.02 -9.60 -1.33
N ASP A 271 16.66 -10.62 -0.75
CA ASP A 271 16.60 -12.01 -1.24
C ASP A 271 15.15 -12.47 -1.44
N ARG A 272 14.24 -12.05 -0.56
CA ARG A 272 12.82 -12.36 -0.67
C ARG A 272 12.18 -11.72 -1.90
N GLY A 273 12.45 -10.44 -2.13
CA GLY A 273 11.96 -9.72 -3.29
C GLY A 273 12.45 -10.33 -4.60
N CYS A 274 13.73 -10.71 -4.67
CA CYS A 274 14.29 -11.40 -5.83
C CYS A 274 13.63 -12.76 -6.08
N GLN A 275 13.37 -13.56 -5.03
CA GLN A 275 12.65 -14.83 -5.15
C GLN A 275 11.24 -14.62 -5.70
N VAL A 276 10.51 -13.64 -5.16
CA VAL A 276 9.15 -13.28 -5.61
C VAL A 276 9.14 -12.90 -7.10
N LEU A 277 10.12 -12.10 -7.55
CA LEU A 277 10.25 -11.76 -8.96
C LEU A 277 10.47 -13.01 -9.83
N GLY A 278 11.36 -13.91 -9.40
CA GLY A 278 11.61 -15.17 -10.11
C GLY A 278 10.37 -16.08 -10.16
N GLU A 279 9.59 -16.17 -9.09
CA GLU A 279 8.33 -16.94 -9.05
C GLU A 279 7.29 -16.34 -10.00
N LEU A 280 7.14 -15.01 -10.03
CA LEU A 280 6.23 -14.32 -10.94
C LEU A 280 6.63 -14.51 -12.41
N GLU A 281 7.92 -14.40 -12.72
CA GLU A 281 8.46 -14.65 -14.06
C GLU A 281 8.25 -16.09 -14.51
N ALA A 282 8.51 -17.07 -13.64
CA ALA A 282 8.28 -18.49 -13.92
C ALA A 282 6.81 -18.80 -14.17
N LEU A 283 5.90 -18.10 -13.48
CA LEU A 283 4.47 -18.22 -13.71
C LEU A 283 3.97 -17.43 -14.93
N LEU A 284 4.85 -16.70 -15.63
CA LEU A 284 4.50 -15.78 -16.73
C LEU A 284 3.48 -14.70 -16.32
N ILE A 285 3.54 -14.28 -15.06
CA ILE A 285 2.66 -13.28 -14.48
C ILE A 285 3.39 -11.95 -14.49
N THR A 286 3.12 -11.15 -15.51
CA THR A 286 3.73 -9.82 -15.63
C THR A 286 2.96 -8.75 -14.86
N GLY A 287 1.66 -8.98 -14.61
CA GLY A 287 0.77 -7.97 -14.05
C GLY A 287 0.78 -6.72 -14.93
N THR A 288 0.12 -6.74 -16.07
CA THR A 288 0.21 -5.60 -17.00
C THR A 288 -0.77 -4.51 -16.58
N SER A 289 -0.27 -3.29 -16.40
CA SER A 289 -1.13 -2.11 -16.47
C SER A 289 -1.39 -1.82 -17.95
N ALA A 290 -2.62 -1.41 -18.29
CA ALA A 290 -2.80 -0.65 -19.52
C ALA A 290 -1.84 0.55 -19.48
N ALA A 291 -1.32 0.99 -20.66
CA ALA A 291 -0.40 2.11 -20.80
C ALA A 291 -0.76 3.27 -19.84
N PRO A 292 0.22 4.03 -19.31
CA PRO A 292 -0.07 5.02 -18.29
C PRO A 292 -1.06 6.02 -18.86
N VAL A 293 -2.26 6.00 -18.31
CA VAL A 293 -3.31 6.90 -18.73
C VAL A 293 -2.98 8.24 -18.07
N VAL A 294 -2.80 9.31 -18.87
CA VAL A 294 -2.83 10.67 -18.31
C VAL A 294 -4.07 10.76 -17.44
N MET A 295 -3.83 10.90 -16.15
CA MET A 295 -4.88 10.71 -15.16
C MET A 295 -5.97 11.74 -15.39
N ASN A 296 -7.21 11.27 -15.57
CA ASN A 296 -8.37 12.12 -15.39
C ASN A 296 -8.46 12.44 -13.90
N ARG A 297 -7.78 13.52 -13.48
CA ARG A 297 -7.72 14.01 -12.09
C ARG A 297 -8.92 14.88 -11.73
N SER A 298 -10.09 14.62 -12.33
CA SER A 298 -11.29 15.42 -12.07
C SER A 298 -11.67 15.48 -10.60
N LEU A 299 -11.24 14.51 -9.79
CA LEU A 299 -11.54 14.42 -8.36
C LEU A 299 -10.34 14.77 -7.46
N GLN A 300 -9.25 15.30 -7.99
CA GLN A 300 -8.06 15.63 -7.18
C GLN A 300 -8.39 16.64 -6.07
N GLY A 301 -7.90 16.35 -4.86
CA GLY A 301 -8.13 17.18 -3.68
C GLY A 301 -9.53 17.04 -3.06
N GLN A 302 -10.43 16.31 -3.71
CA GLN A 302 -11.77 16.04 -3.19
C GLN A 302 -11.74 14.79 -2.30
N SER A 303 -12.52 14.81 -1.23
CA SER A 303 -12.63 13.72 -0.28
C SER A 303 -14.08 13.24 -0.19
N PHE A 304 -14.25 11.93 -0.24
CA PHE A 304 -15.53 11.26 -0.35
C PHE A 304 -15.74 10.35 0.87
N VAL A 305 -16.96 10.33 1.39
CA VAL A 305 -17.41 9.30 2.33
C VAL A 305 -18.54 8.53 1.65
N LEU A 306 -18.43 7.22 1.58
CA LEU A 306 -19.47 6.36 1.02
C LEU A 306 -20.34 5.82 2.17
N THR A 307 -21.66 5.98 2.06
CA THR A 307 -22.63 5.42 3.02
C THR A 307 -23.79 4.75 2.29
N GLY A 308 -24.37 3.71 2.89
CA GLY A 308 -25.41 2.90 2.25
C GLY A 308 -24.86 1.94 1.18
N THR A 309 -25.77 1.21 0.53
CA THR A 309 -25.49 0.28 -0.56
C THR A 309 -25.71 0.98 -1.89
N LEU A 310 -24.75 0.89 -2.81
CA LEU A 310 -24.86 1.42 -4.17
C LEU A 310 -25.47 0.33 -5.07
N GLY A 311 -26.42 0.69 -5.93
CA GLY A 311 -27.13 -0.24 -6.81
C GLY A 311 -26.35 -0.62 -8.07
N SER A 312 -25.51 0.29 -8.57
CA SER A 312 -24.76 0.13 -9.83
C SER A 312 -23.40 -0.56 -9.66
N MET A 313 -22.79 -0.49 -8.47
CA MET A 313 -21.46 -1.05 -8.21
C MET A 313 -21.25 -1.34 -6.73
N SER A 314 -20.23 -2.14 -6.40
CA SER A 314 -19.85 -2.36 -5.00
C SER A 314 -19.22 -1.10 -4.39
N ARG A 315 -19.29 -0.97 -3.07
CA ARG A 315 -18.63 0.14 -2.34
C ARG A 315 -17.12 0.17 -2.60
N ASP A 316 -16.50 -0.99 -2.76
CA ASP A 316 -15.09 -1.11 -3.09
C ASP A 316 -14.81 -0.60 -4.51
N ALA A 317 -15.63 -0.99 -5.49
CA ALA A 317 -15.53 -0.50 -6.87
C ALA A 317 -15.74 1.02 -6.96
N ALA A 318 -16.70 1.58 -6.22
CA ALA A 318 -16.90 3.03 -6.13
C ALA A 318 -15.68 3.73 -5.51
N SER A 319 -15.12 3.15 -4.45
CA SER A 319 -13.90 3.69 -3.82
C SER A 319 -12.73 3.68 -4.79
N ASP A 320 -12.59 2.63 -5.59
CA ASP A 320 -11.53 2.50 -6.59
C ASP A 320 -11.74 3.49 -7.74
N ALA A 321 -12.98 3.71 -8.18
CA ALA A 321 -13.31 4.70 -9.20
C ALA A 321 -12.99 6.15 -8.77
N ILE A 322 -13.20 6.47 -7.49
CA ILE A 322 -12.83 7.78 -6.89
C ILE A 322 -11.32 7.93 -6.86
N ARG A 323 -10.61 6.93 -6.31
CA ARG A 323 -9.15 6.95 -6.17
C ARG A 323 -8.45 6.99 -7.52
N ALA A 324 -8.96 6.27 -8.52
CA ALA A 324 -8.46 6.29 -9.88
C ALA A 324 -8.52 7.69 -10.53
N ARG A 325 -9.39 8.58 -10.04
CA ARG A 325 -9.52 9.98 -10.47
C ARG A 325 -8.84 10.98 -9.52
N GLY A 326 -7.97 10.50 -8.62
CA GLY A 326 -7.22 11.32 -7.66
C GLY A 326 -7.99 11.76 -6.42
N GLY A 327 -9.22 11.25 -6.21
CA GLY A 327 -10.01 11.55 -5.03
C GLY A 327 -9.63 10.68 -3.82
N ASN A 328 -9.89 11.19 -2.62
CA ASN A 328 -9.67 10.49 -1.36
C ASN A 328 -10.95 9.86 -0.83
N VAL A 329 -10.89 8.66 -0.26
CA VAL A 329 -12.06 8.00 0.36
C VAL A 329 -11.82 7.86 1.87
N MET A 330 -12.71 8.44 2.67
CA MET A 330 -12.63 8.50 4.12
C MET A 330 -13.69 7.59 4.75
N ALA A 331 -13.38 6.99 5.90
CA ALA A 331 -14.32 6.13 6.62
C ALA A 331 -15.44 6.91 7.34
N ALA A 332 -15.15 8.15 7.72
CA ALA A 332 -16.02 9.00 8.51
C ALA A 332 -16.08 10.42 7.95
N VAL A 333 -17.22 11.08 8.17
CA VAL A 333 -17.43 12.48 7.82
C VAL A 333 -16.66 13.37 8.81
N SER A 334 -15.91 14.31 8.25
CA SER A 334 -15.08 15.29 8.95
C SER A 334 -15.22 16.66 8.26
N GLY A 335 -14.68 17.72 8.87
CA GLY A 335 -14.67 19.06 8.25
C GLY A 335 -13.85 19.12 6.94
N ASN A 336 -13.02 18.12 6.67
CA ASN A 336 -12.25 18.03 5.42
C ASN A 336 -12.98 17.22 4.34
N THR A 337 -14.21 16.73 4.60
CA THR A 337 -15.00 15.92 3.65
C THR A 337 -15.66 16.81 2.60
N THR A 338 -15.41 16.56 1.30
CA THR A 338 -16.04 17.31 0.21
C THR A 338 -17.44 16.77 -0.11
N TYR A 339 -17.58 15.45 -0.23
CA TYR A 339 -18.84 14.79 -0.59
C TYR A 339 -19.18 13.60 0.31
N LEU A 340 -20.44 13.49 0.70
CA LEU A 340 -21.03 12.26 1.23
C LEU A 340 -21.87 11.62 0.12
N VAL A 341 -21.47 10.46 -0.38
CA VAL A 341 -22.27 9.68 -1.34
C VAL A 341 -23.24 8.80 -0.56
N ALA A 342 -24.53 9.09 -0.72
CA ALA A 342 -25.61 8.40 -0.05
C ALA A 342 -26.29 7.39 -0.99
N GLY A 343 -26.06 6.10 -0.75
CA GLY A 343 -26.76 4.99 -1.42
C GLY A 343 -28.09 4.62 -0.75
N ALA A 344 -28.65 3.48 -1.14
CA ALA A 344 -29.82 2.91 -0.47
C ALA A 344 -29.48 2.46 0.96
N ASN A 345 -30.46 2.47 1.87
CA ASN A 345 -30.30 2.06 3.27
C ASN A 345 -29.18 2.80 4.03
N THR A 346 -29.15 4.13 3.91
CA THR A 346 -28.18 4.97 4.61
C THR A 346 -28.56 5.17 6.08
N GLY A 347 -27.58 5.03 6.98
CA GLY A 347 -27.77 5.31 8.40
C GLY A 347 -27.81 6.83 8.66
N ALA A 348 -28.82 7.27 9.42
CA ALA A 348 -29.11 8.68 9.69
C ALA A 348 -27.91 9.45 10.29
N ARG A 349 -27.11 8.80 11.14
CA ARG A 349 -25.95 9.43 11.82
C ARG A 349 -24.91 10.02 10.87
N LYS A 350 -24.62 9.40 9.71
CA LYS A 350 -23.59 9.93 8.78
C LYS A 350 -24.13 11.09 7.95
N THR A 351 -25.42 11.05 7.61
CA THR A 351 -26.10 12.13 6.88
C THR A 351 -26.35 13.34 7.78
N GLU A 352 -26.74 13.13 9.03
CA GLU A 352 -26.89 14.18 10.06
C GLU A 352 -25.54 14.87 10.31
N LYS A 353 -24.48 14.09 10.55
CA LYS A 353 -23.13 14.66 10.75
C LYS A 353 -22.62 15.43 9.52
N ALA A 354 -22.99 15.01 8.31
CA ALA A 354 -22.65 15.76 7.10
C ALA A 354 -23.41 17.09 7.02
N GLN A 355 -24.69 17.12 7.39
CA GLN A 355 -25.47 18.35 7.46
C GLN A 355 -24.93 19.32 8.53
N GLU A 356 -24.60 18.82 9.72
CA GLU A 356 -23.99 19.62 10.79
C GLU A 356 -22.67 20.27 10.38
N LEU A 357 -21.85 19.55 9.60
CA LEU A 357 -20.55 20.02 9.13
C LEU A 357 -20.61 20.75 7.77
N GLY A 358 -21.80 20.95 7.20
CA GLY A 358 -21.97 21.63 5.91
C GLY A 358 -21.39 20.88 4.70
N VAL A 359 -21.27 19.56 4.80
CA VAL A 359 -20.71 18.69 3.75
C VAL A 359 -21.79 18.38 2.70
N ALA A 360 -21.44 18.46 1.41
CA ALA A 360 -22.38 18.20 0.32
C ALA A 360 -22.80 16.72 0.27
N VAL A 361 -24.09 16.44 0.41
CA VAL A 361 -24.66 15.09 0.28
C VAL A 361 -25.14 14.89 -1.16
N ILE A 362 -24.63 13.86 -1.84
CA ILE A 362 -24.98 13.51 -3.21
C ILE A 362 -25.53 12.09 -3.28
N ASP A 363 -26.47 11.85 -4.19
CA ASP A 363 -26.99 10.51 -4.45
C ASP A 363 -26.10 9.74 -5.44
N GLU A 364 -26.44 8.47 -5.68
CA GLU A 364 -25.69 7.61 -6.60
C GLU A 364 -25.69 8.14 -8.05
N ALA A 365 -26.78 8.77 -8.51
CA ALA A 365 -26.88 9.31 -9.86
C ALA A 365 -25.95 10.52 -10.06
N ALA A 366 -25.92 11.44 -9.09
CA ALA A 366 -24.99 12.56 -9.07
C ALA A 366 -23.54 12.08 -8.94
N PHE A 367 -23.29 11.04 -8.14
CA PHE A 367 -21.97 10.41 -8.03
C PHE A 367 -21.49 9.82 -9.36
N LEU A 368 -22.33 9.06 -10.07
CA LEU A 368 -22.01 8.55 -11.41
C LEU A 368 -21.76 9.68 -12.41
N THR A 369 -22.51 10.78 -12.30
CA THR A 369 -22.28 11.98 -13.12
C THR A 369 -20.90 12.59 -12.85
N LEU A 370 -20.47 12.67 -11.58
CA LEU A 370 -19.12 13.12 -11.21
C LEU A 370 -18.02 12.17 -11.73
N LEU A 371 -18.30 10.88 -11.80
CA LEU A 371 -17.39 9.90 -12.40
C LEU A 371 -17.34 9.97 -13.94
N GLY A 372 -18.39 10.48 -14.59
CA GLY A 372 -18.63 10.40 -16.04
C GLY A 372 -18.85 11.71 -16.79
N GLY A 373 -18.61 12.89 -16.19
CA GLY A 373 -18.81 14.18 -16.86
C GLY A 373 -17.96 14.35 -18.12
N ASN A 374 -18.63 14.42 -19.28
CA ASN A 374 -18.20 14.75 -20.66
C ASN A 374 -16.82 15.42 -20.87
N GLY A 375 -15.76 14.68 -20.58
CA GLY A 375 -14.51 14.75 -21.32
C GLY A 375 -14.27 13.34 -21.83
N LYS A 376 -14.22 13.17 -23.16
CA LYS A 376 -13.55 11.98 -23.72
C LYS A 376 -12.24 11.84 -22.96
N THR A 377 -11.99 10.69 -22.35
CA THR A 377 -10.68 10.38 -21.81
C THR A 377 -9.72 10.46 -22.99
N GLU A 378 -9.08 11.61 -23.19
CA GLU A 378 -7.90 11.67 -24.03
C GLU A 378 -6.84 10.90 -23.27
N VAL A 379 -6.80 9.60 -23.53
CA VAL A 379 -5.71 8.73 -23.16
C VAL A 379 -4.53 9.19 -24.00
N VAL A 380 -3.78 10.17 -23.51
CA VAL A 380 -2.49 10.50 -24.10
C VAL A 380 -1.53 9.41 -23.61
N PRO A 381 -0.99 8.56 -24.49
CA PRO A 381 0.00 7.59 -24.07
C PRO A 381 1.25 8.33 -23.60
N VAL A 382 1.59 8.22 -22.32
CA VAL A 382 2.90 8.66 -21.82
C VAL A 382 3.86 7.48 -21.97
N ALA A 383 5.05 7.72 -22.49
CA ALA A 383 6.09 6.70 -22.47
C ALA A 383 6.58 6.53 -21.03
N PHE A 384 6.55 5.31 -20.50
CA PHE A 384 7.25 5.04 -19.25
C PHE A 384 8.75 5.17 -19.48
N PRO A 385 9.50 5.84 -18.58
CA PRO A 385 10.95 5.80 -18.63
C PRO A 385 11.42 4.34 -18.57
N ALA A 386 12.40 3.98 -19.41
CA ALA A 386 12.93 2.63 -19.40
C ALA A 386 13.55 2.29 -18.04
N ALA A 387 13.28 1.08 -17.54
CA ALA A 387 14.02 0.55 -16.41
C ALA A 387 15.49 0.37 -16.78
N ASP A 388 16.39 0.59 -15.82
CA ASP A 388 17.77 0.11 -15.96
C ASP A 388 17.77 -1.43 -16.04
N PRO A 389 18.69 -2.05 -16.81
CA PRO A 389 18.85 -3.50 -16.80
C PRO A 389 19.17 -4.00 -15.39
N VAL A 390 18.55 -5.13 -15.02
CA VAL A 390 18.69 -5.77 -13.70
C VAL A 390 20.17 -5.91 -13.34
N PRO A 391 20.69 -5.24 -12.30
CA PRO A 391 22.01 -5.54 -11.81
C PRO A 391 21.99 -6.97 -11.26
N ALA A 392 22.98 -7.79 -11.67
CA ALA A 392 23.17 -9.12 -11.11
C ALA A 392 23.22 -9.02 -9.57
N PRO A 393 22.68 -10.00 -8.83
CA PRO A 393 22.63 -9.95 -7.37
C PRO A 393 24.03 -9.65 -6.83
N ALA A 394 24.13 -8.55 -6.07
CA ALA A 394 25.37 -8.12 -5.47
C ALA A 394 25.91 -9.27 -4.60
N ALA A 395 27.16 -9.66 -4.84
CA ALA A 395 27.85 -10.58 -3.95
C ALA A 395 27.80 -10.01 -2.53
N LYS A 396 27.43 -10.86 -1.56
CA LYS A 396 27.26 -10.55 -0.13
C LYS A 396 28.30 -9.52 0.34
N GLY A 397 27.90 -8.26 0.38
CA GLY A 397 28.67 -7.13 0.88
C GLY A 397 27.89 -6.51 2.02
N GLN A 398 28.53 -6.46 3.17
CA GLN A 398 28.07 -5.93 4.44
C GLN A 398 27.38 -4.56 4.23
N LEU A 399 26.08 -4.50 4.53
CA LEU A 399 25.31 -3.25 4.61
C LEU A 399 25.80 -2.48 5.84
N ASP A 400 26.76 -1.58 5.64
CA ASP A 400 27.02 -0.50 6.60
C ASP A 400 25.86 0.50 6.49
N LEU A 401 25.06 0.53 7.55
CA LEU A 401 23.98 1.48 7.78
C LEU A 401 24.58 2.89 7.93
N PHE A 402 24.12 3.81 7.08
CA PHE A 402 24.23 5.26 7.29
C PHE A 402 22.85 5.90 7.15
#